data_AF-A0A673UGG3-F1
#
_entry.id   AF-A0A673UGG3-F1
#
_cell.length_a   1.000
_cell.length_b   1.000
_cell.length_c   1.000
_cell.angle_alpha   90.00
_cell.angle_beta   90.00
_cell.angle_gamma   90.00
#
_symmetry.space_group_name_H-M   'P 1'
#
loop_
_entity.id
_entity.type
_entity.pdbx_description
1 polymer ?
#
loop_
_entity_poly.entity_id
_entity_poly.type
_entity_poly.pdbx_seq_one_letter_code
_entity_poly.pdbx_strand_id
1 'polypeptide(L)' 'MAGAPASLSGRDVGSFAYLTIKDRIPQILTKAIDTLHRHKNEFFEKHGEKAGNPKLNWYLKNCDTFYILFATSMIN' A
#
# COMPACT_ATOMS: atom_id res chain seq x y z
N MET A 1 -18.18 -0.41 36.01
CA MET A 1 -17.04 -0.93 35.21
C MET A 1 -16.97 -0.10 33.95
N ALA A 2 -16.03 0.85 33.85
CA ALA A 2 -15.83 1.59 32.61
C ALA A 2 -15.26 0.60 31.57
N GLY A 3 -15.98 0.40 30.46
CA GLY A 3 -15.54 -0.47 29.38
C GLY A 3 -14.21 0.02 28.78
N ALA A 4 -13.46 -0.88 28.13
CA ALA A 4 -12.19 -0.55 27.50
C ALA A 4 -12.38 0.64 26.53
N PRO A 5 -11.43 1.60 26.50
CA PRO A 5 -11.51 2.74 25.60
C PRO A 5 -11.56 2.27 24.14
N ALA A 6 -12.28 3.02 23.30
CA ALA A 6 -12.37 2.73 21.87
C ALA A 6 -10.97 2.77 21.22
N SER A 7 -10.71 1.82 20.32
CA SER A 7 -9.46 1.79 19.57
C SER A 7 -9.25 3.07 18.77
N LEU A 8 -8.01 3.59 18.77
CA LEU A 8 -7.64 4.69 17.89
C LEU A 8 -7.97 4.32 16.44
N SER A 9 -8.68 5.21 15.76
CA SER A 9 -9.07 5.03 14.37
C SER A 9 -8.90 6.34 13.62
N GLY A 10 -8.76 6.26 12.30
CA GLY A 10 -8.80 7.43 11.43
C GLY A 10 -10.20 8.04 11.25
N ARG A 11 -11.18 7.70 12.11
CA ARG A 11 -12.51 8.32 12.05
C ARG A 11 -12.51 9.77 12.51
N ASP A 12 -11.66 10.08 13.49
CA ASP A 12 -11.54 11.42 14.04
C ASP A 12 -10.58 12.26 13.17
N VAL A 13 -11.16 13.12 12.35
CA VAL A 13 -10.43 14.07 11.48
C VAL A 13 -9.64 15.03 12.38
N GLY A 14 -8.30 14.95 12.31
CA GLY A 14 -7.38 15.70 13.18
C GLY A 14 -6.68 14.86 14.26
N SER A 15 -7.07 13.60 14.43
CA SER A 15 -6.32 12.66 15.27
C SER A 15 -4.98 12.29 14.63
N PHE A 16 -3.99 11.92 15.46
CA PHE A 16 -2.70 11.42 14.97
C PHE A 16 -2.87 10.16 14.07
N ALA A 17 -3.89 9.34 14.36
CA ALA A 17 -4.24 8.19 13.53
C ALA A 17 -4.71 8.63 12.13
N TYR A 18 -5.58 9.64 12.05
CA TYR A 18 -6.02 10.20 10.77
C TYR A 18 -4.86 10.78 9.95
N LEU A 19 -4.00 11.59 10.57
CA LEU A 19 -2.82 12.16 9.89
C LEU A 19 -1.84 11.07 9.42
N THR A 20 -1.63 10.04 10.22
CA THR A 20 -0.76 8.92 9.83
C THR A 20 -1.32 8.16 8.64
N ILE A 21 -2.63 7.88 8.64
CA ILE A 21 -3.31 7.20 7.53
C ILE A 21 -3.31 8.08 6.28
N LYS A 22 -3.43 9.40 6.43
CA LYS A 22 -3.48 10.36 5.32
C LYS A 22 -2.14 10.68 4.67
N ASP A 23 -1.11 10.91 5.47
CA ASP A 23 0.15 11.41 4.95
C ASP A 23 1.23 10.32 4.87
N ARG A 24 1.27 9.40 5.84
CA ARG A 24 2.38 8.44 5.95
C ARG A 24 2.12 7.13 5.23
N ILE A 25 0.89 6.61 5.28
CA ILE A 25 0.54 5.36 4.60
C ILE A 25 0.76 5.44 3.08
N PRO A 26 0.33 6.51 2.37
CA PRO A 26 0.64 6.65 0.95
C PRO A 26 2.14 6.62 0.67
N GLN A 27 2.94 7.36 1.44
CA GLN A 27 4.40 7.40 1.26
C GLN A 27 5.07 6.04 1.45
N ILE A 28 4.64 5.26 2.44
CA ILE A 28 5.16 3.91 2.67
C ILE A 28 4.78 2.98 1.52
N LEU A 29 3.52 3.03 1.09
CA LEU A 29 3.02 2.19 0.00
C LEU A 29 3.73 2.51 -1.32
N THR A 30 3.94 3.80 -1.63
CA THR A 30 4.73 4.21 -2.81
C THR A 30 6.15 3.67 -2.74
N LYS A 31 6.82 3.77 -1.59
CA LYS A 31 8.18 3.20 -1.43
C LYS A 31 8.21 1.70 -1.60
N ALA A 32 7.22 0.98 -1.08
CA ALA A 32 7.12 -0.47 -1.26
C ALA A 32 6.94 -0.84 -2.74
N ILE A 33 6.04 -0.14 -3.45
CA ILE A 33 5.82 -0.32 -4.90
C ILE A 33 7.10 -0.01 -5.68
N ASP A 34 7.74 1.13 -5.43
CA ASP A 34 8.96 1.56 -6.11
C ASP A 34 10.15 0.60 -5.85
N THR A 35 10.22 0.02 -4.66
CA THR A 35 11.21 -1.02 -4.35
C THR A 35 10.91 -2.31 -5.10
N LEU A 36 9.65 -2.74 -5.13
CA LEU A 36 9.22 -3.94 -5.84
C LEU A 36 9.42 -3.80 -7.36
N HIS A 37 9.22 -2.59 -7.91
CA HIS A 37 9.40 -2.30 -9.32
C HIS A 37 10.88 -2.29 -9.73
N ARG A 38 11.76 -1.74 -8.88
CA ARG A 38 13.22 -1.76 -9.08
C ARG A 38 13.80 -3.16 -8.98
N HIS A 39 13.39 -3.92 -7.99
CA HIS A 39 13.84 -5.31 -7.83
C HIS A 39 13.13 -6.29 -8.78
N LYS A 40 12.10 -5.87 -9.54
CA LYS A 40 11.41 -6.76 -10.50
C LYS A 40 12.37 -7.34 -11.53
N ASN A 41 13.34 -6.56 -12.01
CA ASN A 41 14.31 -7.04 -13.00
C ASN A 41 15.25 -8.08 -12.40
N GLU A 42 15.73 -7.84 -11.17
CA GLU A 42 16.59 -8.78 -10.44
C GLU A 42 15.84 -10.07 -10.07
N PHE A 43 14.56 -9.97 -9.71
CA PHE A 43 13.65 -11.11 -9.51
C PHE A 43 13.36 -11.85 -10.83
N PHE A 44 13.22 -11.14 -11.95
CA PHE A 44 13.02 -11.73 -13.27
C PHE A 44 14.26 -12.52 -13.72
N GLU A 45 15.46 -12.00 -13.47
CA GLU A 45 16.72 -12.70 -13.79
C GLU A 45 16.95 -13.92 -12.88
N LYS A 46 16.77 -13.78 -11.56
CA LYS A 46 17.01 -14.89 -10.61
C LYS A 46 15.93 -15.97 -10.61
N HIS A 47 14.70 -15.66 -11.03
CA HIS A 47 13.57 -16.60 -11.10
C HIS A 47 13.02 -16.79 -12.51
N GLY A 48 13.89 -16.71 -13.53
CA GLY A 48 13.57 -16.68 -14.96
C GLY A 48 12.52 -17.67 -15.48
N GLU A 49 12.27 -18.80 -14.82
CA GLU A 49 11.20 -19.74 -15.22
C GLU A 49 9.83 -19.50 -14.55
N LYS A 50 9.78 -18.84 -13.39
CA LYS A 50 8.52 -18.45 -12.70
C LYS A 50 8.10 -17.00 -12.99
N ALA A 51 8.93 -16.22 -13.66
CA ALA A 51 8.61 -14.85 -14.03
C ALA A 51 7.62 -14.75 -15.21
N GLY A 52 7.47 -15.83 -15.99
CA GLY A 52 6.34 -16.04 -16.91
C GLY A 52 5.02 -16.38 -16.20
N ASN A 53 4.94 -16.26 -14.88
CA ASN A 53 3.68 -16.49 -14.17
C ASN A 53 2.84 -15.21 -14.20
N PRO A 54 1.64 -15.21 -14.84
CA PRO A 54 0.80 -14.02 -14.99
C PRO A 54 0.41 -13.38 -13.66
N LYS A 55 0.60 -14.10 -12.55
CA LYS A 55 0.30 -13.67 -11.19
C LYS A 55 1.14 -12.49 -10.70
N LEU A 56 2.44 -12.40 -11.00
CA LEU A 56 3.28 -11.30 -10.49
C LEU A 56 2.94 -9.96 -11.17
N ASN A 57 2.74 -9.99 -12.49
CA ASN A 57 2.24 -8.83 -13.24
C ASN A 57 0.82 -8.44 -12.77
N TRP A 58 -0.03 -9.43 -12.47
CA TRP A 58 -1.34 -9.20 -11.88
C TRP A 58 -1.24 -8.53 -10.51
N TYR A 59 -0.37 -9.00 -9.60
CA TYR A 59 -0.16 -8.40 -8.29
C TYR A 59 0.36 -6.96 -8.38
N LEU A 60 1.32 -6.69 -9.27
CA LEU A 60 1.84 -5.34 -9.49
C LEU A 60 0.74 -4.40 -10.01
N LYS A 61 0.00 -4.81 -11.05
CA LYS A 61 -1.15 -4.04 -11.52
C LYS A 61 -2.21 -3.82 -10.44
N ASN A 62 -2.47 -4.83 -9.61
CA ASN A 62 -3.45 -4.72 -8.54
C ASN A 62 -2.96 -3.76 -7.44
N CYS A 63 -1.67 -3.76 -7.10
CA CYS A 63 -1.07 -2.82 -6.16
C CYS A 63 -1.11 -1.37 -6.67
N ASP A 64 -0.81 -1.14 -7.94
CA ASP A 64 -0.91 0.19 -8.56
C ASP A 64 -2.35 0.70 -8.56
N THR A 65 -3.30 -0.18 -8.94
CA THR A 65 -4.74 0.14 -8.93
C THR A 65 -5.23 0.44 -7.51
N PHE A 66 -4.79 -0.33 -6.52
CA PHE A 66 -5.14 -0.12 -5.12
C PHE A 66 -4.57 1.19 -4.57
N TYR A 67 -3.34 1.55 -4.93
CA TYR A 67 -2.74 2.84 -4.58
C TYR A 67 -3.52 4.01 -5.20
N ILE A 68 -3.88 3.93 -6.48
CA ILE A 68 -4.66 4.98 -7.16
C ILE A 68 -6.04 5.15 -6.52
N LEU A 69 -6.73 4.04 -6.21
CA LEU A 69 -8.02 4.06 -5.53
C LEU A 69 -7.93 4.66 -4.13
N PHE A 70 -6.90 4.29 -3.36
CA PHE A 70 -6.64 4.83 -2.02
C PHE A 70 -6.27 6.32 -2.06
N ALA A 71 -5.44 6.75 -3.01
CA ALA A 71 -5.09 8.15 -3.17
C ALA A 71 -6.30 9.00 -3.59
N THR A 72 -7.16 8.49 -4.48
CA THR A 72 -8.34 9.21 -4.99
C THR A 72 -9.44 9.33 -3.92
N SER A 73 -9.63 8.31 -3.09
CA SER A 73 -10.62 8.34 -2.01
C SER A 73 -10.23 9.21 -0.81
N MET A 74 -8.95 9.57 -0.68
CA MET A 74 -8.42 10.39 0.41
C MET A 74 -8.37 11.90 0.08
N ILE A 75 -8.59 12.24 -1.20
CA ILE A 75 -8.67 13.62 -1.71
C ILE A 75 -10.12 14.14 -1.69
N ASN A 76 -11.14 13.28 -1.60
CA ASN A 76 -12.54 13.69 -1.37
C ASN A 76 -12.87 13.82 0.11
#